data_AF-A0A1Y3TIL9-F1
#
_entry.id   AF-A0A1Y3TIL9-F1
#
_cell.length_a   1.000
_cell.length_b   1.000
_cell.length_c   1.000
_cell.angle_alpha   90.00
_cell.angle_beta   90.00
_cell.angle_gamma   90.00
#
_symmetry.space_group_name_H-M   'P 1'
#
loop_
_entity.id
_entity.type
_entity.pdbx_description
1 polymer ?
#
loop_
_entity_poly.entity_id
_entity_poly.type
_entity_poly.pdbx_seq_one_letter_code
_entity_poly.pdbx_strand_id
1 'polypeptide(L)'
;MDTYTLVTRYGLFFIIEVFAIWFVVKVFKRKKLIELDTIKKSKEKWINILLKIVIGAWLIIINIGSIYPALLDIPYVINKDYKFIKGFAASSDTGKTDVNWHMRSFWVKSGSKKVYVEARTSYVHVGDYIEVLYLPNSHLGTVIRRTESEE
;
A
#
# COMPACT_ATOMS: atom_id res chain seq x y z
N MET A 1 -14.22 3.94 8.28
CA MET A 1 -13.33 3.22 7.35
C MET A 1 -13.98 1.90 6.99
N ASP A 2 -13.95 1.50 5.72
CA ASP A 2 -14.61 0.27 5.29
C ASP A 2 -13.91 -0.98 5.83
N THR A 3 -14.67 -1.82 6.54
CA THR A 3 -14.18 -3.08 7.10
C THR A 3 -13.56 -3.97 6.02
N TYR A 4 -14.15 -4.00 4.82
CA TYR A 4 -13.62 -4.76 3.69
C TYR A 4 -12.20 -4.31 3.31
N THR A 5 -11.97 -2.99 3.19
CA THR A 5 -10.66 -2.44 2.82
C THR A 5 -9.59 -2.78 3.87
N LEU A 6 -9.95 -2.68 5.16
CA LEU A 6 -9.06 -3.07 6.26
C LEU A 6 -8.75 -4.57 6.20
N VAL A 7 -9.78 -5.43 6.14
CA VAL A 7 -9.63 -6.89 6.12
C VAL A 7 -8.80 -7.34 4.92
N THR A 8 -9.06 -6.82 3.71
CA THR A 8 -8.27 -7.15 2.52
C THR A 8 -6.80 -6.72 2.68
N ARG A 9 -6.54 -5.51 3.20
CA ARG A 9 -5.17 -4.97 3.33
C ARG A 9 -4.37 -5.72 4.40
N TYR A 10 -4.92 -5.91 5.59
CA TYR A 10 -4.25 -6.68 6.65
C TYR A 10 -4.13 -8.17 6.30
N GLY A 11 -5.11 -8.74 5.59
CA GLY A 11 -5.03 -10.10 5.07
C GLY A 11 -3.90 -10.28 4.05
N LEU A 12 -3.71 -9.31 3.14
CA LEU A 12 -2.58 -9.31 2.21
C LEU A 12 -1.23 -9.22 2.95
N PHE A 13 -1.12 -8.33 3.94
CA PHE A 13 0.10 -8.22 4.76
C PHE A 13 0.41 -9.52 5.49
N PHE A 14 -0.59 -10.19 6.04
CA PHE A 14 -0.40 -11.50 6.67
C PHE A 14 0.17 -12.53 5.69
N ILE A 15 -0.35 -12.60 4.45
CA ILE A 15 0.16 -13.50 3.41
C ILE A 15 1.62 -13.16 3.06
N ILE A 16 1.95 -11.87 2.94
CA ILE A 16 3.31 -11.40 2.66
C ILE A 16 4.26 -11.81 3.79
N GLU A 17 3.85 -11.69 5.05
CA GLU A 17 4.68 -12.09 6.21
C GLU A 17 4.90 -13.61 6.27
N VAL A 18 3.86 -14.42 6.00
CA VAL A 18 4.01 -15.88 5.89
C VAL A 18 5.00 -16.24 4.77
N PHE A 19 4.90 -15.57 3.62
CA PHE A 19 5.84 -15.74 2.52
C PHE A 19 7.26 -15.30 2.88
N ALA A 20 7.41 -14.17 3.59
CA ALA A 20 8.69 -13.65 4.04
C ALA A 20 9.39 -14.64 4.99
N ILE A 21 8.66 -15.21 5.96
CA ILE A 21 9.17 -16.24 6.86
C ILE A 21 9.64 -17.46 6.06
N TRP A 22 8.81 -17.96 5.13
CA TRP A 22 9.18 -19.08 4.26
C TRP A 22 10.44 -18.78 3.43
N PHE A 23 10.53 -17.58 2.85
CA PHE A 23 11.66 -17.14 2.05
C PHE A 23 12.94 -17.09 2.89
N VAL A 24 12.88 -16.47 4.08
CA VAL A 24 13.99 -16.38 5.03
C VAL A 24 14.46 -17.79 5.42
N VAL A 25 13.55 -18.70 5.78
CA VAL A 25 13.89 -20.10 6.08
C VAL A 25 14.59 -20.78 4.91
N LYS A 26 14.12 -20.55 3.67
CA LYS A 26 14.71 -21.14 2.46
C LYS A 26 16.12 -20.58 2.19
N VAL A 27 16.33 -19.29 2.43
CA VAL A 27 17.65 -18.63 2.34
C VAL A 27 18.61 -19.18 3.40
N PHE A 28 18.18 -19.27 4.67
CA PHE A 28 18.98 -19.83 5.76
C PHE A 28 19.38 -21.28 5.52
N LYS A 29 18.45 -22.11 5.02
CA LYS A 29 18.73 -23.50 4.62
C LYS A 29 19.56 -23.62 3.34
N ARG A 30 20.03 -22.49 2.78
CA ARG A 30 20.84 -22.39 1.54
C ARG A 30 20.23 -23.12 0.34
N LYS A 31 18.90 -23.33 0.33
CA LYS A 31 18.21 -24.01 -0.76
C LYS A 31 18.18 -23.12 -2.01
N LYS A 32 18.13 -23.73 -3.20
CA LYS A 32 17.87 -23.02 -4.45
C LYS A 32 16.43 -22.50 -4.45
N LEU A 33 16.20 -21.32 -5.00
CA LEU A 33 14.85 -20.79 -5.18
C LEU A 33 14.16 -21.47 -6.36
N ILE A 34 14.88 -21.58 -7.48
CA ILE A 34 14.44 -22.15 -8.75
C ILE A 34 15.54 -23.07 -9.28
N GLU A 35 15.13 -24.18 -9.89
CA GLU A 35 15.99 -25.11 -10.62
C GLU A 35 15.82 -24.85 -12.11
N LEU A 36 16.94 -24.64 -12.81
CA LEU A 36 16.97 -24.32 -14.25
C LEU A 36 17.87 -25.32 -14.96
N ASP A 37 17.31 -26.49 -15.28
CA ASP A 37 18.05 -27.64 -15.82
C ASP A 37 18.67 -27.40 -17.20
N THR A 38 18.15 -26.40 -17.93
CA THR A 38 18.63 -26.01 -19.26
C THR A 38 19.85 -25.08 -19.23
N ILE A 39 20.27 -24.60 -18.06
CA ILE A 39 21.32 -23.59 -17.91
C ILE A 39 22.57 -24.19 -17.26
N LYS A 40 23.75 -23.72 -17.66
CA LYS A 40 25.02 -24.07 -17.00
C LYS A 40 24.94 -23.79 -15.49
N LYS A 41 25.30 -24.79 -14.66
CA LYS A 41 25.26 -24.73 -13.18
C LYS A 41 25.88 -23.47 -12.56
N SER A 42 26.95 -22.93 -13.16
CA SER A 42 27.59 -21.70 -12.68
C SER A 42 26.71 -20.46 -12.86
N LYS A 43 26.01 -20.35 -13.98
CA LYS A 43 25.04 -19.28 -14.26
C LYS A 43 23.79 -19.45 -13.39
N GLU A 44 23.31 -20.69 -13.24
CA GLU A 44 22.17 -21.01 -12.36
C GLU A 44 22.43 -20.56 -10.90
N LYS A 45 23.64 -20.79 -10.38
CA LYS A 45 24.04 -20.33 -9.04
C LYS A 45 23.99 -18.81 -8.93
N TRP A 46 24.55 -18.09 -9.90
CA TRP A 46 24.51 -16.62 -9.93
C TRP A 46 23.09 -16.08 -10.01
N ILE A 47 22.24 -16.65 -10.87
CA ILE A 47 20.82 -16.29 -10.98
C ILE A 47 20.10 -16.49 -9.65
N ASN A 48 20.29 -17.63 -9.00
CA ASN A 48 19.69 -17.90 -7.69
C ASN A 48 20.13 -16.90 -6.61
N ILE A 49 21.40 -16.47 -6.61
CA ILE A 49 21.90 -15.44 -5.69
C ILE A 49 21.24 -14.10 -5.98
N LEU A 50 21.20 -13.68 -7.25
CA LEU A 50 20.60 -12.42 -7.67
C LEU A 50 19.10 -12.37 -7.30
N LEU A 51 18.35 -13.44 -7.56
CA LEU A 51 16.94 -13.55 -7.19
C LEU A 51 16.72 -13.41 -5.67
N LYS A 52 17.59 -14.02 -4.85
CA LYS A 52 17.51 -13.86 -3.38
C LYS A 52 17.71 -12.42 -2.97
N ILE A 53 18.67 -11.72 -3.56
CA ILE A 53 18.94 -10.31 -3.25
C ILE A 53 17.75 -9.44 -3.65
N VAL A 54 17.23 -9.62 -4.87
CA VAL A 54 16.11 -8.85 -5.40
C VAL A 54 14.85 -9.05 -4.56
N ILE A 55 14.46 -10.31 -4.29
CA ILE A 55 13.29 -10.64 -3.46
C ILE A 55 13.49 -10.12 -2.03
N GLY A 56 14.68 -10.31 -1.46
CA GLY A 56 14.99 -9.83 -0.11
C GLY A 56 14.88 -8.30 0.01
N ALA A 57 15.45 -7.55 -0.94
CA ALA A 57 15.34 -6.10 -0.97
C ALA A 57 13.89 -5.64 -1.12
N TRP A 58 13.12 -6.28 -2.00
CA TRP A 58 11.69 -5.99 -2.18
C TRP A 58 10.87 -6.23 -0.91
N LEU A 59 11.12 -7.34 -0.20
CA LEU A 59 10.46 -7.64 1.08
C LEU A 59 10.77 -6.59 2.16
N ILE A 60 12.01 -6.12 2.24
CA ILE A 60 12.42 -5.06 3.18
C ILE A 60 11.68 -3.75 2.86
N ILE A 61 11.63 -3.36 1.58
CA ILE A 61 10.97 -2.13 1.15
C ILE A 61 9.48 -2.16 1.51
N ILE A 62 8.78 -3.27 1.25
CA ILE A 62 7.35 -3.40 1.61
C ILE A 62 7.15 -3.39 3.12
N ASN A 63 8.03 -4.07 3.85
CA ASN A 63 7.92 -4.12 5.31
C ASN A 63 8.03 -2.73 5.94
N ILE A 64 9.03 -1.94 5.51
CA ILE A 64 9.24 -0.59 6.04
C ILE A 64 8.21 0.40 5.49
N GLY A 65 7.90 0.33 4.19
CA GLY A 65 7.07 1.32 3.51
C GLY A 65 5.55 1.14 3.73
N SER A 66 5.09 -0.08 3.97
CA SER A 66 3.66 -0.40 4.01
C SER A 66 3.23 -1.13 5.28
N ILE A 67 3.94 -2.19 5.65
CA ILE A 67 3.52 -3.05 6.78
C ILE A 67 3.76 -2.33 8.10
N TYR A 68 4.95 -1.75 8.31
CA TYR A 68 5.29 -1.06 9.55
C TYR A 68 4.34 0.11 9.87
N PRO A 69 4.02 1.04 8.94
CA PRO A 69 3.00 2.07 9.17
C PRO A 69 1.63 1.47 9.51
N ALA A 70 1.23 0.38 8.85
CA ALA A 70 -0.04 -0.27 9.13
C ALA A 70 -0.08 -0.94 10.51
N LEU A 71 1.05 -1.47 11.00
CA LEU A 71 1.15 -2.00 12.37
C LEU A 71 0.98 -0.89 13.41
N LEU A 72 1.59 0.29 13.19
CA LEU A 72 1.40 1.46 14.05
C LEU A 72 -0.04 1.97 14.06
N ASP A 73 -0.80 1.66 13.02
CA ASP A 73 -2.21 2.02 12.89
C ASP A 73 -3.18 1.04 13.56
N ILE A 74 -2.73 -0.14 14.00
CA ILE A 74 -3.60 -1.14 14.66
C ILE A 74 -4.39 -0.56 15.84
N PRO A 75 -3.78 0.20 16.79
CA PRO A 75 -4.53 0.78 17.89
C PRO A 75 -5.63 1.75 17.44
N TYR A 76 -5.36 2.54 16.40
CA TYR A 76 -6.33 3.47 15.81
C TYR A 76 -7.47 2.73 15.12
N VAL A 77 -7.18 1.59 14.47
CA VAL A 77 -8.20 0.71 13.88
C VAL A 77 -9.10 0.09 14.95
N ILE A 78 -8.50 -0.47 16.01
CA ILE A 78 -9.23 -1.13 17.10
C ILE A 78 -10.13 -0.13 17.84
N ASN A 79 -9.59 1.04 18.17
CA ASN A 79 -10.31 2.09 18.89
C ASN A 79 -11.25 2.92 17.99
N LYS A 80 -11.23 2.69 16.68
CA LYS A 80 -11.94 3.49 15.66
C LYS A 80 -11.59 4.98 15.72
N ASP A 81 -10.37 5.30 16.13
CA ASP A 81 -9.86 6.67 16.27
C ASP A 81 -9.15 7.08 14.97
N TYR A 82 -9.93 7.50 13.98
CA TYR A 82 -9.41 7.89 12.67
C TYR A 82 -9.20 9.40 12.60
N LYS A 83 -8.13 9.83 11.93
CA LYS A 83 -7.92 11.25 11.63
C LYS A 83 -8.87 11.70 10.54
N PHE A 84 -9.21 12.98 10.57
CA PHE A 84 -10.14 13.58 9.62
C PHE A 84 -9.53 14.80 8.94
N ILE A 85 -9.81 14.97 7.65
CA ILE A 85 -9.47 16.17 6.89
C ILE A 85 -10.57 16.50 5.89
N LYS A 86 -10.86 17.81 5.77
CA LYS A 86 -11.73 18.39 4.74
C LYS A 86 -10.91 19.37 3.92
N GLY A 87 -11.01 19.33 2.60
CA GLY A 87 -10.26 20.26 1.77
C GLY A 87 -10.39 19.95 0.29
N PHE A 88 -9.56 20.63 -0.51
CA PHE A 88 -9.56 20.47 -1.95
C PHE A 88 -8.49 19.48 -2.40
N ALA A 89 -8.80 18.66 -3.38
CA ALA A 89 -7.83 17.80 -4.03
C ALA A 89 -6.76 18.64 -4.73
N ALA A 90 -5.50 18.45 -4.34
CA ALA A 90 -4.34 19.17 -4.86
C ALA A 90 -3.54 18.36 -5.90
N SER A 91 -4.03 17.18 -6.27
CA SER A 91 -3.47 16.33 -7.32
C SER A 91 -4.57 15.43 -7.89
N SER A 92 -4.63 15.28 -9.21
CA SER A 92 -5.44 14.23 -9.84
C SER A 92 -4.79 12.87 -9.65
N ASP A 93 -5.61 11.83 -9.61
CA ASP A 93 -5.11 10.46 -9.69
C ASP A 93 -4.55 10.17 -11.09
N THR A 94 -3.59 9.25 -11.20
CA THR A 94 -2.95 8.88 -12.49
C THR A 94 -3.72 7.77 -13.23
N GLY A 95 -4.77 7.20 -12.61
CA GLY A 95 -5.55 6.09 -13.15
C GLY A 95 -6.64 6.50 -14.14
N LYS A 96 -6.56 6.03 -15.39
CA LYS A 96 -7.48 6.36 -16.51
C LYS A 96 -8.91 5.79 -16.41
N THR A 97 -9.21 4.97 -15.40
CA THR A 97 -10.48 4.22 -15.33
C THR A 97 -11.31 4.76 -14.17
N ASP A 98 -12.49 5.31 -14.43
CA ASP A 98 -13.35 5.89 -13.39
C ASP A 98 -14.26 4.84 -12.73
N VAL A 99 -13.74 4.19 -11.69
CA VAL A 99 -14.50 3.21 -10.92
C VAL A 99 -14.25 3.36 -9.42
N ASN A 100 -15.33 3.28 -8.63
CA ASN A 100 -15.34 3.58 -7.19
C ASN A 100 -14.56 2.59 -6.29
N TRP A 101 -14.15 1.46 -6.84
CA TRP A 101 -13.46 0.39 -6.10
C TRP A 101 -11.94 0.42 -6.23
N HIS A 102 -11.39 1.31 -7.06
CA HIS A 102 -9.95 1.47 -7.22
C HIS A 102 -9.34 2.26 -6.07
N MET A 103 -8.20 1.79 -5.58
CA MET A 103 -7.40 2.51 -4.59
C MET A 103 -6.66 3.63 -5.31
N ARG A 104 -6.88 4.87 -4.88
CA ARG A 104 -6.29 6.07 -5.48
C ARG A 104 -5.53 6.85 -4.44
N SER A 105 -4.46 7.47 -4.91
CA SER A 105 -3.56 8.27 -4.09
C SER A 105 -3.66 9.72 -4.50
N PHE A 106 -4.07 10.58 -3.57
CA PHE A 106 -4.22 12.01 -3.85
C PHE A 106 -3.85 12.84 -2.62
N TRP A 107 -3.56 14.12 -2.87
CA TRP A 107 -3.29 15.08 -1.82
C TRP A 107 -4.54 15.90 -1.51
N VAL A 108 -4.90 16.02 -0.24
CA VAL A 108 -5.96 16.92 0.23
C VAL A 108 -5.32 18.14 0.89
N LYS A 109 -5.70 19.34 0.45
CA LYS A 109 -5.21 20.61 1.00
C LYS A 109 -6.32 21.33 1.77
N SER A 110 -6.05 21.65 3.02
CA SER A 110 -6.90 22.45 3.91
C SER A 110 -6.10 23.62 4.45
N GLY A 111 -6.25 24.81 3.86
CA GLY A 111 -5.42 25.97 4.19
C GLY A 111 -3.94 25.69 3.90
N SER A 112 -3.08 25.78 4.92
CA SER A 112 -1.64 25.47 4.84
C SER A 112 -1.31 23.98 4.99
N LYS A 113 -2.26 23.15 5.46
CA LYS A 113 -2.04 21.71 5.67
C LYS A 113 -2.28 20.95 4.37
N LYS A 114 -1.34 20.07 4.00
CA LYS A 114 -1.44 19.17 2.85
C LYS A 114 -1.19 17.73 3.33
N VAL A 115 -2.16 16.84 3.14
CA VAL A 115 -2.07 15.44 3.59
C VAL A 115 -2.20 14.52 2.38
N TYR A 116 -1.28 13.56 2.28
CA TYR A 116 -1.37 12.47 1.32
C TYR A 116 -2.35 11.44 1.86
N VAL A 117 -3.24 10.95 1.00
CA VAL A 117 -4.24 9.95 1.35
C VAL A 117 -4.31 8.90 0.24
N GLU A 118 -4.42 7.64 0.66
CA GLU A 118 -4.70 6.50 -0.21
C GLU A 118 -6.10 5.96 0.13
N ALA A 119 -7.09 6.15 -0.75
CA ALA A 119 -8.48 5.78 -0.49
C ALA A 119 -9.15 5.18 -1.72
N ARG A 120 -10.18 4.35 -1.51
CA ARG A 120 -11.05 3.88 -2.61
C ARG A 120 -12.04 4.98 -2.99
N THR A 121 -12.00 5.41 -4.24
CA THR A 121 -12.88 6.45 -4.77
C THR A 121 -12.89 6.42 -6.30
N SER A 122 -13.91 7.01 -6.92
CA SER A 122 -13.89 7.43 -8.33
C SER A 122 -12.73 8.37 -8.60
N TYR A 123 -12.45 8.60 -9.89
CA TYR A 123 -11.38 9.47 -10.33
C TYR A 123 -11.49 10.85 -9.71
N VAL A 124 -10.46 11.29 -8.97
CA VAL A 124 -10.42 12.58 -8.28
C VAL A 124 -9.81 13.64 -9.21
N HIS A 125 -10.53 14.74 -9.42
CA HIS A 125 -10.05 15.92 -10.15
C HIS A 125 -9.40 16.91 -9.18
N VAL A 126 -8.37 17.63 -9.65
CA VAL A 126 -7.85 18.78 -8.90
C VAL A 126 -8.99 19.79 -8.74
N GLY A 127 -9.19 20.28 -7.51
CA GLY A 127 -10.27 21.21 -7.19
C GLY A 127 -11.51 20.57 -6.59
N ASP A 128 -11.64 19.23 -6.64
CA ASP A 128 -12.72 18.54 -5.94
C ASP A 128 -12.67 18.80 -4.44
N TYR A 129 -13.82 19.06 -3.84
CA TYR A 129 -13.94 19.14 -2.39
C TYR A 129 -14.13 17.74 -1.81
N ILE A 130 -13.22 17.34 -0.91
CA ILE A 130 -13.17 15.98 -0.36
C ILE A 130 -13.12 16.02 1.16
N GLU A 131 -13.94 15.19 1.79
CA GLU A 131 -13.91 14.88 3.21
C GLU A 131 -13.44 13.44 3.40
N VAL A 132 -12.33 13.24 4.12
CA VAL A 132 -11.69 11.93 4.26
C VAL A 132 -11.40 11.59 5.71
N LEU A 133 -11.78 10.37 6.12
CA LEU A 133 -11.22 9.70 7.29
C LEU A 133 -9.99 8.90 6.87
N TYR A 134 -8.89 9.01 7.61
CA TYR A 134 -7.65 8.31 7.29
C TYR A 134 -6.91 7.86 8.54
N LEU A 135 -6.05 6.86 8.37
CA LEU A 135 -5.14 6.39 9.39
C LEU A 135 -3.86 7.24 9.44
N PRO A 136 -3.35 7.54 10.64
CA PRO A 136 -2.30 8.53 10.81
C PRO A 136 -0.94 8.15 10.23
N ASN A 137 -0.58 6.86 10.18
CA ASN A 137 0.74 6.43 9.74
C ASN A 137 0.74 5.89 8.31
N SER A 138 -0.19 5.00 7.98
CA SER A 138 -0.30 4.39 6.63
C SER A 138 -1.00 5.28 5.63
N HIS A 139 -1.64 6.38 6.07
CA HIS A 139 -2.42 7.29 5.24
C HIS A 139 -3.57 6.62 4.45
N LEU A 140 -3.90 5.38 4.79
CA LEU A 140 -5.05 4.68 4.24
C LEU A 140 -6.33 5.37 4.72
N GLY A 141 -7.25 5.65 3.80
CA GLY A 141 -8.47 6.37 4.11
C GLY A 141 -9.72 5.90 3.38
N THR A 142 -10.83 6.55 3.71
CA THR A 142 -12.14 6.39 3.10
C THR A 142 -12.73 7.77 2.85
N VAL A 143 -13.09 8.05 1.61
CA VAL A 143 -13.80 9.29 1.24
C VAL A 143 -15.22 9.19 1.79
N ILE A 144 -15.59 10.11 2.69
CA ILE A 144 -16.95 10.18 3.24
C ILE A 144 -17.85 10.96 2.29
N ARG A 145 -17.33 12.08 1.79
CA ARG A 145 -18.06 12.99 0.91
C ARG A 145 -17.10 13.55 -0.13
N ARG A 146 -17.59 13.60 -1.36
CA ARG A 146 -16.96 14.29 -2.46
C ARG A 146 -17.99 15.18 -3.12
N THR A 147 -17.59 16.41 -3.40
CA THR A 147 -18.33 17.31 -4.28
C THR A 147 -17.39 17.59 -5.45
N GLU A 148 -17.80 17.16 -6.64
CA GLU A 148 -17.08 17.44 -7.87
C GLU A 148 -17.03 18.96 -8.07
N SER A 149 -15.87 19.48 -8.45
CA SER A 149 -15.83 20.86 -8.92
C SER A 149 -16.58 20.92 -10.25
N GLU A 150 -17.63 21.73 -10.32
CA GLU A 150 -18.14 22.21 -11.60
C GLU A 150 -16.98 22.96 -12.26
N GLU A 151 -16.52 22.46 -13.41
CA GLU A 151 -15.46 23.11 -14.21
C GLU A 151 -15.76 24.59 -14.47
#